data_AF-A0A6G6Y4Y2-F1
#
_entry.id   AF-A0A6G6Y4Y2-F1
#
_cell.length_a   1.000
_cell.length_b   1.000
_cell.length_c   1.000
_cell.angle_alpha   90.00
_cell.angle_beta   90.00
_cell.angle_gamma   90.00
#
_symmetry.space_group_name_H-M   'P 1'
#
loop_
_entity.id
_entity.type
_entity.pdbx_description
1 polymer ?
#
loop_
_entity_poly.entity_id
_entity_poly.type
_entity_poly.pdbx_seq_one_letter_code
_entity_poly.pdbx_strand_id
1 'polypeptide(L)'
;MKTIYAACLSRLGLSQSEAASRHGVRIDTVKSWSAGRNPVPQGAWDDLRAYEAQIVDRSEGIREAWESNGEIREIVATWQDARGLMALADFVLNAPVRPG
;
A
#
# COMPACT_ATOMS: atom_id res chain seq x y z
N MET A 1 -21.80 -15.40 -6.00
CA MET A 1 -20.54 -16.18 -6.10
C MET A 1 -19.41 -15.22 -6.42
N LYS A 2 -18.32 -15.22 -5.66
CA LYS A 2 -17.13 -14.41 -5.97
C LYS A 2 -16.25 -15.24 -6.91
N THR A 3 -15.94 -14.71 -8.08
CA THR A 3 -15.08 -15.40 -9.05
C THR A 3 -13.64 -15.47 -8.56
N ILE A 4 -12.85 -16.41 -9.09
CA ILE A 4 -11.40 -16.49 -8.81
C ILE A 4 -10.73 -15.14 -9.12
N TYR A 5 -11.09 -14.51 -10.23
CA TYR A 5 -10.56 -13.20 -10.61
C TYR A 5 -10.86 -12.13 -9.56
N ALA A 6 -12.11 -12.05 -9.08
CA ALA A 6 -12.48 -11.11 -8.03
C ALA A 6 -11.77 -11.38 -6.69
N ALA A 7 -11.47 -12.65 -6.38
CA ALA A 7 -10.67 -13.03 -5.22
C ALA A 7 -9.20 -12.59 -5.37
N CYS A 8 -8.61 -12.78 -6.56
CA CYS A 8 -7.25 -12.34 -6.87
C CYS A 8 -7.09 -10.82 -6.73
N LEU A 9 -8.04 -10.03 -7.24
CA LEU A 9 -7.99 -8.56 -7.07
C LEU A 9 -8.01 -8.17 -5.59
N SER A 10 -8.88 -8.80 -4.78
CA SER A 10 -8.92 -8.54 -3.34
C SER A 10 -7.61 -8.91 -2.64
N ARG A 11 -6.99 -10.04 -3.01
CA ARG A 11 -5.71 -10.49 -2.44
C ARG A 11 -4.57 -9.52 -2.77
N LEU A 12 -4.56 -8.99 -4.00
CA LEU A 12 -3.55 -8.05 -4.47
C LEU A 12 -3.85 -6.59 -4.06
N GLY A 13 -4.91 -6.36 -3.27
CA GLY A 13 -5.31 -5.02 -2.84
C GLY A 13 -5.76 -4.10 -3.96
N LEU A 14 -6.16 -4.64 -5.11
CA LEU A 14 -6.54 -3.87 -6.30
C LEU A 14 -8.02 -3.53 -6.31
N SER A 15 -8.34 -2.27 -6.54
CA SER A 15 -9.67 -1.83 -6.96
C SER A 15 -9.96 -2.24 -8.42
N GLN A 16 -11.24 -2.24 -8.81
CA GLN A 16 -11.63 -2.54 -10.20
C GLN A 16 -11.10 -1.51 -11.20
N SER A 17 -10.96 -0.24 -10.80
CA SER A 17 -10.39 0.82 -11.62
C SER A 17 -8.89 0.63 -11.82
N GLU A 18 -8.15 0.28 -10.77
CA GLU A 18 -6.70 0.01 -10.88
C GLU A 18 -6.45 -1.24 -11.73
N ALA A 19 -7.27 -2.28 -11.58
CA ALA A 19 -7.20 -3.46 -12.44
C ALA A 19 -7.48 -3.11 -13.90
N ALA A 20 -8.48 -2.26 -14.18
CA ALA A 20 -8.79 -1.81 -15.54
C ALA A 20 -7.62 -1.07 -16.18
N SER A 21 -7.02 -0.13 -15.46
CA SER A 21 -5.82 0.59 -15.91
C SER A 21 -4.65 -0.35 -16.14
N ARG A 22 -4.42 -1.31 -15.25
CA ARG A 22 -3.31 -2.27 -15.35
C ARG A 22 -3.43 -3.16 -16.58
N HIS A 23 -4.63 -3.65 -16.87
CA HIS A 23 -4.90 -4.48 -18.04
C HIS A 23 -5.06 -3.68 -19.35
N GLY A 24 -5.13 -2.34 -19.28
CA GLY A 24 -5.41 -1.50 -20.44
C GLY A 24 -6.83 -1.69 -21.02
N VAL A 25 -7.81 -2.03 -20.18
CA VAL A 25 -9.19 -2.32 -20.59
C VAL A 25 -10.19 -1.36 -19.93
N ARG A 26 -11.43 -1.36 -20.43
CA ARG A 26 -12.54 -0.63 -19.80
C ARG A 26 -12.93 -1.27 -18.47
N ILE A 27 -13.37 -0.46 -17.51
CA ILE A 27 -13.85 -0.95 -16.20
C ILE A 27 -15.01 -1.94 -16.30
N ASP A 28 -15.86 -1.82 -17.33
CA ASP A 28 -16.98 -2.73 -17.56
C ASP A 28 -16.51 -4.15 -17.91
N THR A 29 -15.37 -4.27 -18.59
CA THR A 29 -14.71 -5.55 -18.85
C THR A 29 -14.30 -6.22 -17.55
N VAL A 30 -13.67 -5.45 -16.64
CA VAL A 30 -13.27 -5.94 -15.31
C VAL A 30 -14.48 -6.34 -14.47
N LYS A 31 -15.58 -5.57 -14.51
CA LYS A 31 -16.84 -5.92 -13.84
C LYS A 31 -17.44 -7.21 -14.41
N SER A 32 -17.35 -7.40 -15.73
CA SER A 32 -17.81 -8.61 -16.40
C SER A 32 -17.03 -9.84 -15.95
N TRP A 33 -15.71 -9.75 -15.90
CA TRP A 33 -14.84 -10.82 -15.40
C TRP A 33 -15.07 -11.12 -13.92
N SER A 34 -15.18 -10.09 -13.09
CA SER A 34 -15.44 -10.22 -11.65
C SER A 34 -16.78 -10.91 -11.35
N ALA A 35 -17.77 -10.72 -12.21
CA ALA A 35 -19.08 -11.37 -12.13
C ALA A 35 -19.16 -12.73 -12.84
N GLY A 36 -18.11 -13.15 -13.55
CA GLY A 36 -18.07 -14.42 -14.28
C GLY A 36 -18.92 -14.43 -15.55
N ARG A 37 -19.33 -13.25 -16.05
CA ARG A 37 -20.13 -13.13 -17.27
C ARG A 37 -19.34 -13.43 -18.55
N ASN A 38 -18.04 -13.14 -18.52
CA ASN A 38 -17.12 -13.42 -19.61
C ASN A 38 -15.86 -14.08 -19.06
N PRO A 39 -15.23 -15.00 -19.81
CA PRO A 39 -13.96 -15.59 -19.41
C PRO A 39 -12.87 -14.52 -19.37
N VAL A 40 -11.92 -14.72 -18.45
CA VAL A 40 -10.75 -13.85 -18.30
C VAL A 40 -9.66 -14.33 -19.26
N PRO A 41 -9.14 -13.48 -20.15
CA PRO A 41 -8.07 -13.86 -21.07
C PRO A 41 -6.76 -14.12 -20.32
N GLN A 42 -5.91 -14.97 -20.89
CA GLN A 42 -4.62 -15.34 -20.28
C GLN A 42 -3.75 -14.12 -19.96
N GLY A 43 -3.69 -13.13 -20.86
CA GLY A 43 -2.90 -11.91 -20.65
C GLY A 43 -3.29 -11.14 -19.37
N ALA A 44 -4.57 -11.11 -19.00
CA ALA A 44 -4.98 -10.48 -17.75
C ALA A 44 -4.49 -11.26 -16.52
N TRP A 45 -4.37 -12.59 -16.60
CA TRP A 45 -3.74 -13.38 -15.55
C TRP A 45 -2.23 -13.15 -15.49
N ASP A 46 -1.58 -13.00 -16.64
CA ASP A 46 -0.15 -12.68 -16.72
C ASP A 46 0.15 -11.33 -16.07
N ASP A 47 -0.67 -10.30 -16.32
CA ASP A 47 -0.55 -8.99 -15.70
C ASP A 47 -0.66 -9.04 -14.16
N LEU A 48 -1.58 -9.86 -13.64
CA LEU A 48 -1.74 -10.02 -12.18
C LEU A 48 -0.54 -10.73 -11.56
N ARG A 49 0.02 -11.75 -12.24
CA ARG A 49 1.25 -12.43 -11.79
C ARG A 49 2.46 -11.49 -11.83
N ALA A 50 2.59 -10.69 -12.88
CA ALA A 50 3.65 -9.69 -12.98
C ALA A 50 3.55 -8.66 -11.86
N TYR A 51 2.33 -8.24 -11.51
CA TYR A 51 2.14 -7.31 -10.39
C TYR A 51 2.47 -7.95 -9.03
N GLU A 52 2.08 -9.20 -8.81
CA GLU A 52 2.47 -9.93 -7.61
C GLU A 52 3.99 -10.03 -7.45
N ALA A 53 4.71 -10.37 -8.52
CA ALA A 53 6.18 -10.40 -8.52
C ALA A 53 6.76 -9.05 -8.09
N GLN A 54 6.24 -7.93 -8.63
CA GLN A 54 6.67 -6.58 -8.22
C GLN A 54 6.42 -6.27 -6.73
N ILE A 55 5.35 -6.82 -6.14
CA ILE A 55 5.08 -6.66 -4.71
C ILE A 55 6.14 -7.41 -3.91
N VAL A 56 6.45 -8.65 -4.29
CA VAL A 56 7.47 -9.48 -3.64
C VAL A 56 8.84 -8.83 -3.75
N ASP A 57 9.26 -8.42 -4.94
CA ASP A 57 10.56 -7.79 -5.18
C ASP A 57 10.72 -6.50 -4.36
N ARG A 58 9.66 -5.67 -4.30
CA ARG A 58 9.67 -4.46 -3.46
C ARG A 58 9.80 -4.80 -1.97
N SER A 59 9.16 -5.88 -1.53
CA SER A 59 9.19 -6.31 -0.14
C SER A 59 10.58 -6.81 0.25
N GLU A 60 11.23 -7.58 -0.63
CA GLU A 60 12.63 -7.99 -0.46
C GLU A 60 13.58 -6.79 -0.45
N GLY A 61 13.41 -5.82 -1.35
CA GLY A 61 14.22 -4.60 -1.35
C GLY A 61 14.07 -3.77 -0.06
N ILE A 62 12.86 -3.72 0.52
CA ILE A 62 12.64 -3.08 1.83
C ILE A 62 13.37 -3.85 2.94
N ARG A 63 13.33 -5.20 2.91
CA ARG A 63 14.04 -6.04 3.88
C ARG A 63 15.55 -5.84 3.78
N GLU A 64 16.12 -5.87 2.57
CA GLU A 64 17.55 -5.63 2.34
C GLU A 64 17.98 -4.23 2.80
N ALA A 65 17.18 -3.20 2.50
CA ALA A 65 17.43 -1.84 2.97
C ALA A 65 17.38 -1.73 4.50
N TRP A 66 16.50 -2.49 5.15
CA TRP A 66 16.41 -2.57 6.60
C TRP A 66 17.64 -3.26 7.21
N GLU A 67 18.06 -4.39 6.65
CA GLU A 67 19.26 -5.12 7.08
C GLU A 67 20.54 -4.29 6.90
N SER A 68 20.65 -3.55 5.79
CA SER A 68 21.83 -2.72 5.50
C SER A 68 21.91 -1.45 6.35
N ASN A 69 20.77 -0.86 6.74
CA ASN A 69 20.76 0.41 7.49
C ASN A 69 20.72 0.23 9.02
N GLY A 70 20.53 -1.00 9.49
CA GLY A 70 20.36 -1.33 10.91
C GLY A 70 18.95 -1.01 11.43
N GLU A 71 18.55 -1.70 12.50
CA GLU A 71 17.21 -1.57 13.12
C GLU A 71 16.81 -0.11 13.33
N ILE A 72 15.53 0.20 13.08
CA ILE A 72 14.92 1.44 13.54
C ILE A 72 15.08 1.46 15.06
N ARG A 73 16.03 2.26 15.55
CA ARG A 73 16.11 2.56 16.97
C ARG A 73 14.80 3.20 17.35
N GLU A 74 14.03 2.52 18.19
CA GLU A 74 12.88 3.11 18.85
C GLU A 74 13.36 4.43 19.44
N ILE A 75 12.75 5.55 19.02
CA ILE A 75 12.97 6.82 19.71
C ILE A 75 12.26 6.65 21.04
N VAL A 76 12.97 6.08 22.01
CA VAL A 76 12.54 6.11 23.40
C VAL A 76 12.64 7.58 23.80
N ALA A 77 11.50 8.28 23.72
CA ALA A 77 11.38 9.62 24.26
C ALA A 77 11.53 9.53 25.78
N THR A 78 12.76 9.48 26.26
CA THR A 78 13.04 9.72 27.66
C THR A 78 12.88 11.21 27.89
N TRP A 79 12.15 11.59 28.94
CA TRP A 79 12.00 12.97 29.40
C TRP A 79 13.34 13.66 29.77
N GLN A 80 14.47 12.96 29.58
CA GLN A 80 15.83 13.41 29.84
C GLN A 80 16.54 13.90 28.58
N ASP A 81 16.00 13.68 27.37
CA ASP A 81 16.58 14.26 26.15
C ASP A 81 16.16 15.73 26.04
N ALA A 82 17.13 16.63 26.22
CA ALA A 82 16.95 18.07 26.08
C ALA A 82 16.32 18.45 24.72
N ARG A 83 16.58 17.68 23.65
CA ARG A 83 15.98 17.94 22.34
C ARG A 83 14.49 17.60 22.31
N GLY A 84 14.08 16.52 22.97
CA GLY A 84 12.67 16.15 23.13
C GLY A 84 11.89 17.17 23.95
N LEU A 85 12.51 17.67 25.04
CA LEU A 85 11.96 18.75 25.86
C LEU A 85 11.79 20.06 25.07
N MET A 86 12.78 20.43 24.26
CA MET A 86 12.70 21.65 23.43
C MET A 86 11.65 21.53 22.33
N ALA A 87 11.51 20.36 21.69
CA ALA A 87 10.46 20.12 20.69
C ALA A 87 9.04 20.15 21.29
N LEU A 88 8.86 19.60 22.50
CA LEU A 88 7.59 19.68 23.23
C LEU A 88 7.28 21.13 23.64
N ALA A 89 8.27 21.86 24.14
CA ALA A 89 8.11 23.26 24.52
C ALA A 89 7.69 24.12 23.32
N ASP A 90 8.32 23.92 22.16
CA ASP A 90 7.96 24.62 20.93
C ASP A 90 6.50 24.32 20.52
N PHE A 91 6.08 23.05 20.58
CA PHE A 91 4.70 22.66 20.30
C PHE A 91 3.68 23.30 21.25
N VAL A 92 3.94 23.32 22.56
CA VAL A 92 3.03 23.90 23.55
C VAL A 92 2.96 25.42 23.45
N LEU A 93 4.10 26.07 23.21
CA LEU A 93 4.21 27.53 23.18
C LEU A 93 3.77 28.15 21.85
N ASN A 94 3.93 27.42 20.73
CA ASN A 94 3.52 27.86 19.40
C ASN A 94 2.20 27.24 18.92
N ALA A 95 1.50 26.46 19.75
CA ALA A 95 0.14 26.05 19.44
C ALA A 95 -0.76 27.30 19.36
N PRO A 96 -1.48 27.53 18.25
CA PRO A 96 -2.36 28.69 18.15
C PRO A 96 -3.45 28.58 19.21
N VAL A 97 -3.50 29.56 20.12
CA VAL A 97 -4.58 29.70 21.10
C VAL A 97 -5.88 29.79 20.32
N ARG A 98 -6.75 28.78 20.42
CA ARG A 98 -8.09 28.86 19.84
C ARG A 98 -8.84 29.98 20.55
N PRO A 99 -9.29 31.04 19.86
CA PRO A 99 -10.20 31.99 20.46
C PRO A 99 -11.54 31.27 20.71
N GLY A 100 -12.05 31.40 21.93
CA GLY A 100 -13.37 30.89 22.34
C GLY A 100 -14.52 31.73 21.80
#